data_AF-A0A6C0D1K4-F1
#
_entry.id   AF-A0A6C0D1K4-F1
#
_cell.length_a   1.000
_cell.length_b   1.000
_cell.length_c   1.000
_cell.angle_alpha   90.00
_cell.angle_beta   90.00
_cell.angle_gamma   90.00
#
_symmetry.space_group_name_H-M   'P 1'
#
loop_
_entity.id
_entity.type
_entity.pdbx_description
1 polymer ?
#
loop_
_entity_poly.entity_id
_entity_poly.type
_entity_poly.pdbx_seq_one_letter_code
_entity_poly.pdbx_strand_id
1 'polypeptide(L)' 'MLIPVKCFTCGKVIADKYIYFQNEVIKKRREAGIHPEKINYLDDEKMDKTIEGEVLDNLKLTNICCRRHMLTHVNIF' A
#
# COMPACT_ATOMS: atom_id res chain seq x y z
N MET A 1 0.87 16.02 -0.72
CA MET A 1 0.32 16.24 -2.08
C MET A 1 -0.72 15.17 -2.34
N LEU A 2 -1.67 15.44 -3.23
CA LEU A 2 -2.67 14.46 -3.66
C LEU A 2 -2.03 13.36 -4.51
N ILE A 3 -2.60 12.15 -4.46
CA ILE A 3 -2.12 11.03 -5.25
C ILE A 3 -2.34 11.32 -6.75
N PRO A 4 -1.37 11.01 -7.64
CA PRO A 4 -1.57 11.20 -9.07
C PRO A 4 -2.77 10.39 -9.58
N VAL A 5 -3.56 10.98 -10.49
CA VAL A 5 -4.76 10.35 -11.08
C VAL A 5 -4.42 9.04 -11.79
N LYS A 6 -3.32 9.05 -12.55
CA LYS A 6 -2.77 7.91 -13.30
C LYS A 6 -1.31 7.68 -12.93
N CYS A 7 -0.85 6.45 -13.04
CA CYS A 7 0.55 6.12 -12.88
C CYS A 7 1.39 6.71 -14.04
N PHE A 8 2.51 7.36 -13.70
CA PHE A 8 3.39 8.01 -14.68
C PHE A 8 4.05 7.04 -15.68
N THR A 9 4.14 5.75 -15.35
CA THR A 9 4.79 4.75 -16.22
C THR A 9 3.78 3.90 -16.99
N CYS A 10 2.80 3.32 -16.28
CA CYS A 10 1.84 2.37 -16.86
C CYS A 10 0.55 3.06 -17.39
N GLY A 11 0.31 4.33 -17.06
CA GLY A 11 -0.93 5.04 -17.42
C GLY A 11 -2.20 4.54 -16.71
N LYS A 12 -2.11 3.49 -15.89
CA LYS A 12 -3.23 2.91 -15.13
C LYS A 12 -3.81 3.94 -14.15
N VAL A 13 -5.13 4.02 -14.05
CA VAL A 13 -5.83 4.84 -13.05
C VAL A 13 -5.63 4.25 -11.66
N ILE A 14 -5.12 5.09 -10.74
CA ILE A 14 -4.75 4.69 -9.38
C ILE A 14 -5.37 5.57 -8.28
N ALA A 15 -5.79 6.80 -8.58
CA ALA A 15 -6.31 7.71 -7.55
C ALA A 15 -7.62 7.24 -6.91
N ASP A 16 -8.45 6.52 -7.66
CA ASP A 16 -9.69 5.90 -7.20
C ASP A 16 -9.46 4.83 -6.11
N LYS A 17 -8.26 4.26 -6.04
CA LYS A 17 -7.96 3.11 -5.17
C LYS A 17 -7.25 3.49 -3.87
N TYR A 18 -6.73 4.71 -3.76
CA TYR A 18 -5.85 5.07 -2.64
C TYR A 18 -6.55 5.06 -1.29
N ILE A 19 -7.74 5.67 -1.22
CA ILE A 19 -8.54 5.72 0.01
C ILE A 19 -8.92 4.31 0.46
N TYR A 20 -9.35 3.46 -0.48
CA TYR A 20 -9.64 2.06 -0.20
C TYR A 20 -8.42 1.31 0.34
N PHE A 21 -7.25 1.49 -0.29
CA PHE A 21 -6.00 0.90 0.16
C PHE A 21 -5.67 1.29 1.61
N GLN A 22 -5.76 2.58 1.96
CA GLN A 22 -5.50 3.03 3.33
C GLN A 22 -6.48 2.42 4.34
N ASN A 23 -7.78 2.41 4.02
CA ASN A 23 -8.81 1.86 4.90
C ASN A 23 -8.63 0.36 5.13
N GLU A 24 -8.33 -0.41 4.08
CA GLU A 24 -8.08 -1.85 4.19
C GLU A 24 -6.81 -2.16 4.98
N VAL A 25 -5.73 -1.40 4.78
CA VAL A 25 -4.49 -1.56 5.56
C VAL A 25 -4.75 -1.27 7.05
N ILE A 26 -5.50 -0.22 7.37
CA ILE A 26 -5.88 0.11 8.77
C ILE A 26 -6.72 -1.02 9.37
N LYS A 27 -7.69 -1.54 8.61
CA LYS A 27 -8.56 -2.64 9.05
C LYS A 27 -7.76 -3.90 9.35
N LYS A 28 -6.92 -4.35 8.41
CA LYS A 28 -6.06 -5.53 8.60
C LYS A 28 -5.04 -5.35 9.73
N ARG A 29 -4.47 -4.15 9.88
CA ARG A 29 -3.56 -3.84 11.01
C ARG A 29 -4.26 -3.93 12.36
N ARG A 30 -5.52 -3.49 12.46
CA ARG A 30 -6.35 -3.65 13.68
C ARG A 30 -6.63 -5.12 14.00
N GLU A 31 -6.98 -5.92 12.99
CA GLU A 31 -7.23 -7.36 13.16
C GLU A 31 -5.98 -8.12 13.64
N ALA A 32 -4.80 -7.73 13.15
CA ALA A 32 -3.53 -8.31 13.56
C ALA A 32 -3.01 -7.79 14.93
N GLY A 33 -3.69 -6.83 15.56
CA GLY A 33 -3.24 -6.23 16.84
C GLY A 33 -1.92 -5.45 16.74
N ILE A 34 -1.49 -5.05 15.54
CA ILE A 34 -0.24 -4.33 15.31
C ILE A 34 -0.52 -2.82 15.44
N HIS A 35 0.20 -2.13 16.34
CA HIS A 35 0.12 -0.68 16.43
C HIS A 35 0.51 0.00 15.09
N PRO A 36 -0.20 1.06 14.66
CA PRO A 36 -0.07 1.64 13.33
C PRO A 36 1.34 2.14 12.98
N GLU A 37 2.16 2.42 13.97
CA GLU A 37 3.51 3.01 13.80
C GLU A 37 4.63 1.97 13.78
N LYS A 38 4.34 0.68 14.04
CA LYS A 38 5.40 -0.34 14.07
C LYS A 38 5.89 -0.64 12.65
N ILE A 39 7.16 -0.32 12.41
CA ILE A 39 7.90 -0.68 11.19
C ILE A 39 8.38 -2.12 11.36
N ASN A 40 7.94 -3.03 10.49
CA ASN A 40 8.47 -4.38 10.42
C ASN A 40 9.76 -4.34 9.59
N TYR A 41 10.88 -4.65 10.23
CA TYR A 41 12.16 -4.86 9.56
C TYR A 41 12.21 -6.29 9.01
N LEU A 42 13.00 -6.50 7.96
CA LEU A 42 13.27 -7.83 7.43
C LEU A 42 14.28 -8.52 8.37
N ASP A 43 13.82 -9.56 9.08
CA ASP A 43 14.64 -10.47 9.87
C ASP A 43 14.63 -11.85 9.17
N ASP A 44 15.64 -12.70 9.41
CA ASP A 44 15.74 -14.04 8.80
C ASP A 44 14.51 -14.93 9.09
N GLU A 45 13.80 -14.67 10.19
CA GLU A 45 12.59 -15.40 10.59
C GLU A 45 11.29 -14.79 10.04
N LYS A 46 11.31 -13.57 9.50
CA LYS A 46 10.13 -12.83 9.03
C LYS A 46 10.30 -12.45 7.57
N MET A 47 10.21 -13.44 6.70
CA MET A 47 10.19 -13.27 5.24
C MET A 47 8.78 -13.16 4.65
N ASP A 48 7.76 -13.08 5.50
CA ASP A 48 6.37 -13.06 5.05
C ASP A 48 5.98 -11.75 4.37
N LYS A 49 4.99 -11.86 3.48
CA LYS A 49 4.45 -10.71 2.75
C LYS A 49 3.81 -9.73 3.72
N THR A 50 4.12 -8.45 3.58
CA THR A 50 3.50 -7.43 4.43
C THR A 50 2.02 -7.28 4.12
N ILE A 51 1.26 -6.76 5.08
CA ILE A 51 -0.18 -6.48 4.96
C ILE A 51 -0.44 -5.57 3.75
N GLU A 52 0.39 -4.55 3.54
CA GLU A 52 0.30 -3.66 2.37
C GLU A 52 0.47 -4.44 1.06
N GLY A 53 1.40 -5.39 1.04
CA GLY A 53 1.65 -6.27 -0.10
C GLY A 53 0.42 -7.10 -0.47
N GLU A 54 -0.27 -7.67 0.52
CA GLU A 54 -1.51 -8.42 0.30
C GLU A 54 -2.66 -7.55 -0.20
N VAL A 55 -2.85 -6.35 0.37
CA VAL A 55 -3.91 -5.44 -0.05
C VAL A 55 -3.67 -4.98 -1.50
N LEU A 56 -2.41 -4.74 -1.88
CA LEU A 56 -2.05 -4.40 -3.27
C LEU A 56 -2.29 -5.56 -4.25
N ASP A 57 -2.14 -6.81 -3.80
CA ASP A 57 -2.48 -7.99 -4.61
C ASP A 57 -3.99 -8.09 -4.81
N ASN A 58 -4.79 -7.88 -3.75
CA ASN A 58 -6.25 -7.87 -3.83
C ASN A 58 -6.76 -6.80 -4.80
N LEU A 59 -6.09 -5.65 -4.86
CA LEU A 59 -6.36 -4.56 -5.80
C LEU A 59 -5.88 -4.83 -7.24
N LYS A 60 -5.29 -6.00 -7.52
CA LYS A 60 -4.74 -6.40 -8.82
C LYS A 60 -3.74 -5.36 -9.37
N LEU A 61 -2.97 -4.73 -8.49
CA LEU A 61 -1.85 -3.87 -8.86
C LEU A 61 -0.60 -4.72 -8.93
N THR A 62 -0.39 -5.49 -9.98
CA THR A 62 0.77 -6.40 -10.12
C THR A 62 2.06 -5.64 -10.49
N ASN A 63 1.95 -4.62 -11.34
CA ASN A 63 3.11 -3.88 -11.83
C ASN A 63 3.75 -3.01 -10.74
N ILE A 64 5.07 -3.15 -10.59
CA ILE A 64 5.87 -2.40 -9.62
C ILE A 64 5.74 -0.88 -9.80
N CYS A 65 5.63 -0.42 -11.04
CA CYS A 65 5.49 1.01 -11.34
C CYS A 65 4.19 1.59 -10.79
N CYS A 66 3.10 0.82 -10.76
CA CYS A 66 1.84 1.30 -10.20
C CYS A 66 1.85 1.12 -8.65
N ARG A 67 2.51 0.07 -8.10
CA ARG A 67 2.68 -0.14 -6.65
C ARG A 67 3.51 0.95 -5.96
N ARG A 68 4.60 1.42 -6.58
CA ARG A 68 5.46 2.44 -5.97
C ARG A 68 4.67 3.68 -5.55
N HIS A 69 3.71 4.11 -6.37
CA HIS A 69 2.88 5.28 -6.09
C HIS A 69 1.95 5.05 -4.90
N MET A 70 1.53 3.83 -4.62
CA MET A 70 0.68 3.53 -3.45
C MET A 70 1.50 3.48 -2.16
N LEU A 71 2.73 2.94 -2.23
CA LEU A 71 3.60 2.74 -1.07
C LEU A 71 4.35 4.01 -0.65
N THR A 72 4.80 4.83 -1.60
CA THR A 72 5.65 6.00 -1.30
C THR A 72 4.86 7.32 -1.27
N HIS A 73 3.55 7.28 -1.43
CA HIS A 73 2.75 8.50 -1.44
C HIS A 73 2.58 9.05 -0.02
N VAL A 74 3.05 10.29 0.16
CA VAL A 74 2.86 11.06 1.39
C VAL A 74 1.86 12.17 1.14
N ASN A 75 0.70 12.07 1.80
CA ASN A 75 -0.26 13.15 1.79
C ASN A 75 0.14 14.22 2.83
N ILE A 76 0.81 15.26 2.36
CA ILE A 76 1.22 16.44 3.15
C ILE A 76 0.04 17.37 3.52
N PHE A 77 -1.14 17.18 2.92
CA PHE A 77 -2.34 17.98 3.18
C PHE A 77 -3.37 17.21 4.01
#